data_AF-A0A920RKZ7-F1
#
_entry.id   AF-A0A920RKZ7-F1
#
_cell.length_a   1.000
_cell.length_b   1.000
_cell.length_c   1.000
_cell.angle_alpha   90.00
_cell.angle_beta   90.00
_cell.angle_gamma   90.00
#
_symmetry.space_group_name_H-M   'P 1'
#
loop_
_entity.id
_entity.type
_entity.pdbx_description
1 polymer ?
#
loop_
_entity_poly.entity_id
_entity_poly.type
_entity_poly.pdbx_seq_one_letter_code
_entity_poly.pdbx_strand_id
1 'polypeptide(L)'
;MLTTIEVAVDLAEGCRAETPFDLWRELYDRQADWGRERQWPPLLVNFGMTLVERAVLEAVARARGTNWFELLRNEGLGIRLGECDSRLEGGSVAELLPREPAGEVIARHTVGMADPLSDSEIADGERLDDGLPQSLAACLSDYGCAISRSRSTAIPNRSRTPGRYCRLVERAELWGSGSRWTATSSSVTRPPFPYWEPGGRGNWGTSCLT
;
A
#
# COMPACT_ATOMS: atom_id res chain seq x y z
N MET A 1 19.34 3.75 -0.32
CA MET A 1 18.18 3.65 -1.22
C MET A 1 18.60 3.89 -2.66
N LEU A 2 19.22 5.03 -3.01
CA LEU A 2 19.64 5.30 -4.39
C LEU A 2 20.52 4.17 -4.99
N THR A 3 21.53 3.71 -4.25
CA THR A 3 22.41 2.62 -4.70
C THR A 3 21.68 1.34 -5.07
N THR A 4 20.58 0.98 -4.37
CA THR A 4 19.84 -0.25 -4.71
C THR A 4 19.04 -0.08 -6.00
N ILE A 5 18.62 1.15 -6.31
CA ILE A 5 17.96 1.50 -7.58
C ILE A 5 18.97 1.44 -8.73
N GLU A 6 20.11 2.08 -8.59
CA GLU A 6 21.16 2.12 -9.63
C GLU A 6 21.58 0.70 -10.02
N VAL A 7 21.86 -0.14 -9.03
CA VAL A 7 22.24 -1.55 -9.28
C VAL A 7 21.09 -2.33 -9.92
N ALA A 8 19.85 -2.12 -9.50
CA ALA A 8 18.70 -2.81 -10.11
C ALA A 8 18.55 -2.44 -11.60
N VAL A 9 18.77 -1.17 -11.95
CA VAL A 9 18.75 -0.69 -13.34
C VAL A 9 19.91 -1.31 -14.13
N ASP A 10 21.14 -1.26 -13.61
CA ASP A 10 22.32 -1.83 -14.25
C ASP A 10 22.17 -3.35 -14.49
N LEU A 11 21.59 -4.06 -13.52
CA LEU A 11 21.32 -5.50 -13.65
C LEU A 11 20.30 -5.80 -14.75
N ALA A 12 19.30 -4.94 -14.90
CA ALA A 12 18.20 -5.11 -15.85
C ALA A 12 18.55 -4.70 -17.29
N GLU A 13 19.52 -3.80 -17.47
CA GLU A 13 19.87 -3.28 -18.78
C GLU A 13 20.34 -4.40 -19.72
N GLY A 14 19.77 -4.42 -20.94
CA GLY A 14 20.08 -5.42 -21.97
C GLY A 14 19.55 -6.83 -21.69
N CYS A 15 18.95 -7.10 -20.53
CA CYS A 15 18.42 -8.42 -20.19
C CYS A 15 17.20 -8.77 -21.03
N ARG A 16 17.03 -10.07 -21.27
CA ARG A 16 15.93 -10.65 -22.05
C ARG A 16 15.52 -11.95 -21.39
N ALA A 17 14.22 -12.19 -21.34
CA ALA A 17 13.65 -13.46 -20.93
C ALA A 17 12.42 -13.77 -21.77
N GLU A 18 11.94 -15.01 -21.68
CA GLU A 18 10.75 -15.46 -22.41
C GLU A 18 9.48 -14.76 -21.89
N THR A 19 9.37 -14.61 -20.57
CA THR A 19 8.24 -13.91 -19.93
C THR A 19 8.73 -12.82 -18.97
N PRO A 20 7.86 -11.82 -18.66
CA PRO A 20 8.15 -10.84 -17.61
C PRO A 20 8.46 -11.48 -16.26
N PHE A 21 7.80 -12.60 -15.93
CA PHE A 21 8.06 -13.35 -14.69
C PHE A 21 9.46 -13.98 -14.67
N ASP A 22 9.92 -14.54 -15.80
CA ASP A 22 11.28 -15.08 -15.91
C ASP A 22 12.33 -14.01 -15.71
N LEU A 23 12.15 -12.84 -16.35
CA LEU A 23 13.03 -11.69 -16.19
C LEU A 23 13.05 -11.23 -14.73
N TRP A 24 11.87 -11.10 -14.12
CA TRP A 24 11.78 -10.69 -12.72
C TRP A 24 12.54 -11.64 -11.79
N ARG A 25 12.36 -12.96 -11.92
CA ARG A 25 13.05 -13.92 -11.04
C ARG A 25 14.56 -13.85 -11.18
N GLU A 26 15.07 -13.82 -12.42
CA GLU A 26 16.51 -13.73 -12.64
C GLU A 26 17.09 -12.47 -11.99
N LEU A 27 16.44 -11.32 -12.19
CA LEU A 27 16.90 -10.06 -11.63
C LEU A 27 16.74 -10.01 -10.10
N TYR A 28 15.66 -10.59 -9.57
CA TYR A 28 15.43 -10.70 -8.13
C TYR A 28 16.56 -11.50 -7.47
N ASP A 29 16.94 -12.65 -8.02
CA ASP A 29 18.03 -13.47 -7.50
C ASP A 29 19.37 -12.73 -7.61
N ARG A 30 19.67 -12.12 -8.77
CA ARG A 30 20.91 -11.34 -8.96
C ARG A 30 21.03 -10.16 -7.98
N GLN A 31 19.95 -9.42 -7.76
CA GLN A 31 19.93 -8.33 -6.78
C GLN A 31 20.06 -8.87 -5.35
N ALA A 32 19.36 -9.97 -5.02
CA ALA A 32 19.45 -10.59 -3.70
C ALA A 32 20.87 -11.07 -3.41
N ASP A 33 21.55 -11.66 -4.38
CA ASP A 33 22.94 -12.11 -4.28
C ASP A 33 23.88 -10.93 -4.00
N TRP A 34 23.77 -9.86 -4.80
CA TRP A 34 24.51 -8.61 -4.61
C TRP A 34 24.29 -8.01 -3.21
N GLY A 35 23.05 -8.07 -2.71
CA GLY A 35 22.68 -7.59 -1.38
C GLY A 35 23.27 -8.44 -0.25
N ARG A 36 23.30 -9.78 -0.43
CA ARG A 36 23.88 -10.71 0.54
C ARG A 36 25.39 -10.52 0.70
N GLU A 37 26.11 -10.30 -0.40
CA GLU A 37 27.55 -9.98 -0.36
C GLU A 37 27.87 -8.75 0.50
N ARG A 38 26.95 -7.78 0.53
CA ARG A 38 27.08 -6.53 1.29
C ARG A 38 26.48 -6.60 2.68
N GLN A 39 25.87 -7.73 3.04
CA GLN A 39 25.11 -7.91 4.28
C GLN A 39 23.98 -6.87 4.44
N TRP A 40 23.36 -6.46 3.33
CA TRP A 40 22.25 -5.51 3.36
C TRP A 40 20.92 -6.21 3.61
N PRO A 41 19.98 -5.58 4.35
CA PRO A 41 18.70 -6.20 4.64
C PRO A 41 17.86 -6.35 3.35
N PRO A 42 17.18 -7.50 3.13
CA PRO A 42 16.44 -7.76 1.90
C PRO A 42 15.41 -6.69 1.53
N LEU A 43 14.75 -6.08 2.52
CA LEU A 43 13.78 -5.01 2.30
C LEU A 43 14.40 -3.77 1.62
N LEU A 44 15.63 -3.41 1.99
CA LEU A 44 16.35 -2.30 1.37
C LEU A 44 16.84 -2.69 -0.04
N VAL A 45 17.34 -3.91 -0.19
CA VAL A 45 17.88 -4.45 -1.45
C VAL A 45 16.80 -4.49 -2.52
N ASN A 46 15.63 -5.03 -2.18
CA ASN A 46 14.52 -5.22 -3.13
C ASN A 46 13.72 -3.93 -3.41
N PHE A 47 13.94 -2.86 -2.65
CA PHE A 47 13.34 -1.55 -2.95
C PHE A 47 13.69 -1.07 -4.38
N GLY A 48 14.94 -1.27 -4.81
CA GLY A 48 15.37 -0.93 -6.17
C GLY A 48 14.68 -1.79 -7.22
N MET A 49 14.60 -3.11 -6.98
CA MET A 49 13.94 -4.05 -7.89
C MET A 49 12.47 -3.75 -8.11
N THR A 50 11.74 -3.31 -7.07
CA THR A 50 10.33 -2.91 -7.20
C THR A 50 10.10 -1.80 -8.24
N LEU A 51 11.06 -0.88 -8.42
CA LEU A 51 10.93 0.18 -9.43
C LEU A 51 11.14 -0.36 -10.85
N VAL A 52 12.12 -1.25 -11.04
CA VAL A 52 12.36 -1.93 -12.32
C VAL A 52 11.18 -2.82 -12.68
N GLU A 53 10.64 -3.59 -11.74
CA GLU A 53 9.44 -4.41 -11.91
C GLU A 53 8.27 -3.58 -12.46
N ARG A 54 7.98 -2.44 -11.83
CA ARG A 54 6.90 -1.54 -12.27
C ARG A 54 7.13 -1.01 -13.68
N ALA A 55 8.37 -0.66 -14.02
CA ALA A 55 8.73 -0.19 -15.36
C ALA A 55 8.56 -1.29 -16.42
N VAL A 56 8.98 -2.52 -16.12
CA VAL A 56 8.78 -3.68 -17.00
C VAL A 56 7.30 -3.97 -17.22
N LEU A 57 6.50 -3.99 -16.15
CA LEU A 57 5.07 -4.25 -16.22
C LEU A 57 4.34 -3.21 -17.08
N GLU A 58 4.66 -1.93 -16.90
CA GLU A 58 4.13 -0.84 -17.72
C GLU A 58 4.57 -0.96 -19.19
N ALA A 59 5.85 -1.23 -19.44
CA ALA A 59 6.37 -1.39 -20.79
C ALA A 59 5.70 -2.56 -21.54
N VAL A 60 5.47 -3.69 -20.85
CA VAL A 60 4.78 -4.86 -21.39
C VAL A 60 3.32 -4.54 -21.70
N ALA A 61 2.62 -3.85 -20.80
CA ALA A 61 1.24 -3.44 -21.00
C ALA A 61 1.10 -2.53 -22.23
N ARG A 62 1.97 -1.52 -22.34
CA ARG A 62 2.02 -0.61 -23.48
C ARG A 62 2.34 -1.32 -24.79
N ALA A 63 3.37 -2.16 -24.81
CA ALA A 63 3.77 -2.90 -26.01
C ALA A 63 2.66 -3.82 -26.53
N ARG A 64 1.82 -4.36 -25.63
CA ARG A 64 0.69 -5.23 -25.96
C ARG A 64 -0.63 -4.48 -26.15
N GLY A 65 -0.65 -3.15 -25.98
CA GLY A 65 -1.88 -2.34 -26.11
C GLY A 65 -2.96 -2.73 -25.10
N THR A 66 -2.58 -3.16 -23.90
CA THR A 66 -3.51 -3.65 -22.87
C THR A 66 -3.24 -3.00 -21.51
N ASN A 67 -4.06 -3.33 -20.50
CA ASN A 67 -3.90 -2.87 -19.13
C ASN A 67 -3.41 -4.00 -18.21
N TRP A 68 -3.04 -3.64 -16.98
CA TRP A 68 -2.45 -4.58 -16.02
C TRP A 68 -3.41 -5.68 -15.56
N PHE A 69 -4.70 -5.37 -15.42
CA PHE A 69 -5.72 -6.35 -15.06
C PHE A 69 -5.83 -7.44 -16.12
N GLU A 70 -5.92 -7.04 -17.39
CA GLU A 70 -5.96 -7.97 -18.53
C GLU A 70 -4.67 -8.78 -18.67
N LEU A 71 -3.50 -8.19 -18.40
CA LEU A 71 -2.24 -8.95 -18.39
C LEU A 71 -2.24 -10.07 -17.35
N LEU A 72 -2.69 -9.77 -16.12
CA LEU A 72 -2.71 -10.77 -15.05
C LEU A 72 -3.76 -11.85 -15.33
N ARG A 73 -4.95 -11.44 -15.79
CA ARG A 73 -6.07 -12.35 -16.01
C ARG A 73 -5.86 -13.29 -17.20
N ASN A 74 -5.18 -12.83 -18.24
CA ASN A 74 -4.89 -13.62 -19.44
C ASN A 74 -3.48 -14.23 -19.43
N GLU A 75 -2.87 -14.34 -18.24
CA GLU A 75 -1.54 -14.95 -18.04
C GLU A 75 -0.40 -14.31 -18.86
N GLY A 76 -0.59 -13.06 -19.31
CA GLY A 76 0.34 -12.34 -20.18
C GLY A 76 1.69 -12.00 -19.54
N LEU A 77 1.83 -12.21 -18.23
CA LEU A 77 3.08 -12.06 -17.48
C LEU A 77 3.85 -13.37 -17.30
N GLY A 78 3.23 -14.54 -17.57
CA GLY A 78 3.86 -15.85 -17.37
C GLY A 78 4.09 -16.22 -15.90
N ILE A 79 3.30 -15.66 -14.96
CA ILE A 79 3.47 -15.93 -13.51
C ILE A 79 3.13 -17.38 -13.21
N ARG A 80 4.09 -18.07 -12.58
CA ARG A 80 3.93 -19.48 -12.15
C ARG A 80 3.95 -19.52 -10.63
N LEU A 81 2.75 -19.54 -10.03
CA LEU A 81 2.57 -19.37 -8.58
C LEU A 81 3.29 -20.44 -7.73
N GLY A 82 3.37 -21.68 -8.22
CA GLY A 82 4.11 -22.76 -7.57
C GLY A 82 5.60 -22.48 -7.39
N GLU A 83 6.19 -21.69 -8.29
CA GLU A 83 7.59 -21.27 -8.16
C GLU A 83 7.79 -20.12 -7.15
N CYS A 84 6.70 -19.48 -6.70
CA CYS A 84 6.73 -18.50 -5.60
C CYS A 84 6.51 -19.18 -4.25
N ASP A 85 5.55 -20.11 -4.18
CA ASP A 85 5.22 -20.89 -2.98
C ASP A 85 4.59 -22.22 -3.39
N SER A 86 5.15 -23.33 -2.91
CA SER A 86 4.70 -24.68 -3.29
C SER A 86 3.24 -24.99 -2.90
N ARG A 87 2.63 -24.22 -1.99
CA ARG A 87 1.21 -24.34 -1.65
C ARG A 87 0.29 -23.81 -2.76
N LEU A 88 0.83 -23.06 -3.72
CA LEU A 88 0.10 -22.49 -4.85
C LEU A 88 0.35 -23.29 -6.15
N GLU A 89 0.95 -24.47 -6.05
CA GLU A 89 1.18 -25.37 -7.17
C GLU A 89 -0.12 -25.67 -7.92
N GLY A 90 -0.11 -25.54 -9.25
CA GLY A 90 -1.27 -25.76 -10.11
C GLY A 90 -2.33 -24.65 -10.08
N GLY A 91 -2.18 -23.61 -9.25
CA GLY A 91 -3.08 -22.46 -9.24
C GLY A 91 -2.72 -21.43 -10.32
N SER A 92 -3.73 -20.70 -10.80
CA SER A 92 -3.53 -19.58 -11.74
C SER A 92 -3.81 -18.23 -11.07
N VAL A 93 -3.15 -17.17 -11.54
CA VAL A 93 -3.43 -15.79 -11.08
C VAL A 93 -4.88 -15.40 -11.40
N ALA A 94 -5.41 -15.86 -12.54
CA ALA A 94 -6.77 -15.56 -12.99
C ALA A 94 -7.85 -16.09 -12.02
N GLU A 95 -7.61 -17.23 -11.36
CA GLU A 95 -8.50 -17.80 -10.34
C GLU A 95 -8.56 -16.96 -9.06
N LEU A 96 -7.50 -16.21 -8.77
CA LEU A 96 -7.40 -15.35 -7.59
C LEU A 96 -8.00 -13.95 -7.83
N LEU A 97 -8.33 -13.62 -9.08
CA LEU A 97 -8.81 -12.30 -9.48
C LEU A 97 -10.31 -12.29 -9.81
N PRO A 98 -11.01 -11.18 -9.52
CA PRO A 98 -12.40 -11.02 -9.96
C PRO A 98 -12.49 -11.04 -11.50
N ARG A 99 -13.68 -11.32 -12.02
CA ARG A 99 -13.91 -11.40 -13.47
C ARG A 99 -13.69 -10.08 -14.20
N GLU A 100 -14.02 -8.98 -13.54
CA GLU A 100 -13.89 -7.62 -14.04
C GLU A 100 -13.24 -6.76 -12.94
N PRO A 101 -12.50 -5.71 -13.32
CA PRO A 101 -11.97 -4.78 -12.34
C PRO A 101 -13.12 -4.05 -11.63
N ALA A 102 -12.88 -3.62 -10.39
CA ALA A 102 -13.87 -2.80 -9.69
C ALA A 102 -14.08 -1.48 -10.44
N GLY A 103 -15.34 -1.13 -10.71
CA GLY A 103 -15.68 0.15 -11.35
C GLY A 103 -15.39 1.37 -10.47
N GLU A 104 -15.28 1.16 -9.16
CA GLU A 104 -15.01 2.21 -8.19
C GLU A 104 -14.04 1.70 -7.11
N VAL A 105 -13.19 2.61 -6.61
CA VAL A 105 -12.28 2.35 -5.49
C VAL A 105 -12.41 3.46 -4.47
N ILE A 106 -12.34 3.11 -3.19
CA ILE A 106 -12.32 4.09 -2.11
C ILE A 106 -10.88 4.45 -1.81
N ALA A 107 -10.46 5.66 -2.18
CA ALA A 107 -9.19 6.22 -1.77
C ALA A 107 -9.20 6.44 -0.24
N ARG A 108 -8.19 5.89 0.44
CA ARG A 108 -8.01 6.07 1.88
C ARG A 108 -6.73 6.84 2.17
N HIS A 109 -6.84 7.91 2.93
CA HIS A 109 -5.70 8.60 3.49
C HIS A 109 -5.24 7.89 4.77
N THR A 110 -3.95 7.55 4.84
CA THR A 110 -3.36 6.92 6.03
C THR A 110 -2.71 7.99 6.87
N VAL A 111 -3.16 8.11 8.12
CA VAL A 111 -2.62 9.09 9.07
C VAL A 111 -1.68 8.38 10.03
N GLY A 112 -0.40 8.71 9.93
CA GLY A 112 0.66 8.35 10.85
C GLY A 112 0.56 9.12 12.18
N MET A 113 1.31 8.66 13.19
CA MET A 113 1.23 9.26 14.53
C MET A 113 1.76 10.69 14.60
N ALA A 114 2.67 11.05 13.69
CA ALA A 114 3.29 12.37 13.62
C ALA A 114 2.62 13.26 12.57
N ASP A 115 1.63 12.74 11.84
CA ASP A 115 1.03 13.47 10.74
C ASP A 115 0.14 14.59 11.28
N PRO A 116 0.24 15.80 10.73
CA PRO A 116 -0.55 16.94 11.18
C PRO A 116 -2.03 16.70 10.86
N LEU A 117 -2.88 16.79 11.88
CA LEU A 117 -4.32 16.62 11.73
C LEU A 117 -4.99 17.89 11.21
N SER A 118 -4.40 19.04 11.50
CA SER A 118 -4.84 20.36 11.04
C SER A 118 -3.65 21.20 10.62
N ASP A 119 -3.90 22.20 9.79
CA ASP A 119 -2.83 23.09 9.30
C ASP A 119 -2.12 23.83 10.43
N SER A 120 -2.79 24.08 11.56
CA SER A 120 -2.19 24.72 12.73
C SER A 120 -1.12 23.87 13.43
N GLU A 121 -1.05 22.57 13.15
CA GLU A 121 -0.03 21.67 13.68
C GLU A 121 1.26 21.68 12.84
N ILE A 122 1.26 22.38 11.70
CA ILE A 122 2.41 22.51 10.81
C ILE A 122 3.11 23.83 11.09
N ALA A 123 4.35 23.77 11.58
CA ALA A 123 5.16 24.96 11.78
C ALA A 123 5.52 25.60 10.43
N ASP A 124 5.63 26.93 10.37
CA ASP A 124 5.90 27.65 9.12
C ASP A 124 7.19 27.19 8.42
N GLY A 125 8.22 26.82 9.19
CA GLY A 125 9.48 26.28 8.65
C GLY A 125 9.41 24.83 8.16
N GLU A 126 8.32 24.12 8.46
CA GLU A 126 8.06 22.74 8.03
C GLU A 126 7.05 22.69 6.87
N ARG A 127 6.45 23.83 6.50
CA ARG A 127 5.53 23.90 5.36
C ARG A 127 6.28 23.72 4.05
N LEU A 128 5.82 22.77 3.24
CA LEU A 128 6.29 22.57 1.87
C LEU A 128 5.58 23.54 0.92
N ASP A 129 6.27 23.99 -0.12
CA ASP A 129 5.72 24.83 -1.20
C ASP A 129 5.57 24.02 -2.48
N ASP A 130 4.90 22.86 -2.38
CA ASP A 130 4.63 21.94 -3.50
C ASP A 130 3.19 22.04 -4.01
N GLY A 131 2.37 22.90 -3.40
CA GLY A 131 0.96 23.10 -3.73
C GLY A 131 0.05 21.95 -3.31
N LEU A 132 0.54 20.99 -2.51
CA LEU A 132 -0.26 19.86 -2.02
C LEU A 132 -0.78 20.12 -0.60
N PRO A 133 -1.97 19.59 -0.24
CA PRO A 133 -2.47 19.61 1.12
C PRO A 133 -1.55 18.80 2.04
N GLN A 134 -1.16 19.40 3.17
CA GLN A 134 -0.17 18.81 4.09
C GLN A 134 -0.77 18.29 5.39
N SER A 135 -2.01 18.67 5.73
CA SER A 135 -2.73 18.14 6.89
C SER A 135 -3.86 17.20 6.48
N LEU A 136 -4.33 16.36 7.42
CA LEU A 136 -5.52 15.55 7.21
C LEU A 136 -6.73 16.41 6.84
N ALA A 137 -6.94 17.54 7.53
CA ALA A 137 -8.05 18.44 7.26
C ALA A 137 -8.00 19.00 5.83
N ALA A 138 -6.82 19.43 5.37
CA ALA A 138 -6.62 19.89 4.00
C ALA A 138 -6.84 18.73 2.99
N CYS A 139 -6.31 17.53 3.26
CA CYS A 139 -6.52 16.37 2.39
C CYS A 139 -7.99 15.97 2.26
N LEU A 140 -8.77 16.09 3.34
CA LEU A 140 -10.21 15.82 3.30
C LEU A 140 -10.97 16.86 2.47
N SER A 141 -10.62 18.12 2.64
CA SER A 141 -11.20 19.23 1.88
C SER A 141 -10.90 19.09 0.38
N ASP A 142 -9.65 18.82 0.03
CA ASP A 142 -9.18 18.86 -1.35
C ASP A 142 -9.44 17.56 -2.11
N TYR A 143 -9.34 16.41 -1.43
CA TYR A 143 -9.42 15.09 -2.08
C TYR A 143 -10.68 14.29 -1.75
N GLY A 144 -11.43 14.64 -0.70
CA GLY A 144 -12.64 13.88 -0.31
C GLY A 144 -12.38 12.43 0.12
N CYS A 145 -11.16 12.10 0.57
CA CYS A 145 -10.75 10.73 0.89
C CYS A 145 -11.44 10.16 2.15
N ALA A 146 -11.61 8.83 2.19
CA ALA A 146 -11.89 8.12 3.45
C ALA A 146 -10.62 7.98 4.30
N ILE A 147 -10.71 7.66 5.59
CA ILE A 147 -9.55 7.70 6.51
C ILE A 147 -9.25 6.32 7.11
N SER A 148 -7.97 5.94 7.12
CA SER A 148 -7.47 4.77 7.84
C SER A 148 -6.37 5.16 8.82
N ARG A 149 -6.35 4.50 9.99
CA ARG A 149 -5.37 4.73 11.05
C ARG A 149 -4.44 3.54 11.17
N SER A 150 -3.13 3.76 11.13
CA SER A 150 -2.14 2.77 11.56
C SER A 150 -1.70 3.04 13.01
N ARG A 151 -1.67 2.00 13.85
CA ARG A 151 -1.15 2.07 15.22
C ARG A 151 0.13 1.25 15.29
N SER A 152 1.27 1.90 15.53
CA SER A 152 2.52 1.21 15.89
C SER A 152 2.49 0.84 17.36
N THR A 153 2.69 -0.44 17.67
CA THR A 153 2.94 -0.94 19.02
C THR A 153 4.40 -0.68 19.39
N ALA A 154 4.68 0.49 20.01
CA ALA A 154 5.75 0.70 21.02
C ALA A 154 6.04 2.20 21.21
N ILE A 155 5.24 2.90 22.01
CA ILE A 155 5.75 4.02 22.83
C ILE A 155 5.10 3.88 24.21
N PRO A 156 5.87 3.58 25.28
CA PRO A 156 5.32 3.55 26.62
C PRO A 156 4.95 4.98 27.02
N ASN A 157 3.67 5.17 27.34
CA ASN A 157 3.12 6.26 28.13
C ASN A 157 3.58 7.70 27.75
N ARG A 158 2.98 8.26 26.70
CA ARG A 158 2.59 9.67 26.73
C ARG A 158 1.10 9.80 26.44
N SER A 159 0.34 9.90 27.52
CA SER A 159 -1.07 10.27 27.60
C SER A 159 -1.34 11.59 26.85
N ARG A 160 -1.99 11.54 25.68
CA ARG A 160 -2.85 12.60 25.10
C ARG A 160 -3.35 12.32 23.68
N THR A 161 -2.76 11.36 22.97
CA THR A 161 -3.03 11.13 21.54
C THR A 161 -4.46 10.65 21.23
N PRO A 162 -5.08 9.72 21.97
CA PRO A 162 -6.45 9.27 21.65
C PRO A 162 -7.48 10.41 21.64
N GLY A 163 -7.37 11.36 22.59
CA GLY A 163 -8.31 12.46 22.72
C GLY A 163 -8.15 13.61 21.70
N ARG A 164 -7.05 13.67 20.93
CA ARG A 164 -6.91 14.65 19.84
C ARG A 164 -7.66 14.20 18.58
N TYR A 165 -7.54 12.92 18.24
CA TYR A 165 -8.24 12.33 17.10
C TYR A 165 -9.76 12.31 17.31
N CYS A 166 -10.26 11.91 18.48
CA CYS A 166 -11.70 11.95 18.76
C CYS A 166 -12.27 13.37 18.66
N ARG A 167 -11.53 14.39 19.13
CA ARG A 167 -11.94 15.80 19.02
C ARG A 167 -11.94 16.33 17.59
N LEU A 168 -11.00 15.89 16.74
CA LEU A 168 -11.04 16.23 15.31
C LEU A 168 -12.25 15.58 14.63
N VAL A 169 -12.55 14.32 14.97
CA VAL A 169 -13.72 13.57 14.48
C VAL A 169 -15.04 14.24 14.91
N GLU A 170 -15.12 14.74 16.14
CA GLU A 170 -16.29 15.49 16.64
C GLU A 170 -16.42 16.86 15.99
N ARG A 171 -15.30 17.56 15.76
CA ARG A 171 -15.29 18.93 15.24
C ARG A 171 -15.48 19.02 13.73
N ALA A 172 -15.12 17.97 13.00
CA ALA A 172 -15.17 17.98 11.54
C ALA A 172 -16.57 17.69 10.96
N GLU A 173 -17.63 17.50 11.78
CA GLU A 173 -18.97 17.10 11.30
C GLU A 173 -18.96 15.88 10.34
N LEU A 174 -17.88 15.07 10.37
CA LEU A 174 -17.63 13.95 9.45
C LEU A 174 -18.53 12.73 9.69
N TRP A 175 -19.45 12.82 10.66
CA TRP A 175 -20.45 11.79 10.92
C TRP A 175 -21.58 11.80 9.86
N GLY A 176 -21.66 12.83 9.01
CA GLY A 176 -22.67 12.95 7.95
C GLY A 176 -22.27 12.44 6.55
N SER A 177 -20.98 12.22 6.26
CA SER A 177 -20.47 12.07 4.89
C SER A 177 -20.03 10.66 4.49
N GLY A 178 -20.53 9.61 5.16
CA GLY A 178 -20.21 8.21 4.79
C GLY A 178 -18.74 7.81 4.99
N SER A 179 -17.96 8.63 5.69
CA SER A 179 -16.53 8.40 5.94
C SER A 179 -16.32 7.15 6.81
N ARG A 180 -15.71 6.11 6.23
CA ARG A 180 -15.45 4.83 6.89
C ARG A 180 -14.05 4.79 7.48
N TRP A 181 -13.95 4.42 8.76
CA TRP A 181 -12.70 4.38 9.51
C TRP A 181 -12.26 2.94 9.79
N THR A 182 -10.98 2.66 9.56
CA THR A 182 -10.36 1.37 9.92
C THR A 182 -9.09 1.60 10.73
N ALA A 183 -8.94 0.87 11.85
CA ALA A 183 -7.72 0.87 12.63
C ALA A 183 -6.93 -0.42 12.37
N THR A 184 -5.66 -0.29 11.99
CA THR A 184 -4.74 -1.42 11.83
C THR A 184 -3.73 -1.42 12.99
N SER A 185 -3.60 -2.56 13.67
CA SER A 185 -2.49 -2.81 14.60
C SER A 185 -1.47 -3.71 13.92
N SER A 186 -0.19 -3.47 14.17
CA SER A 186 0.93 -4.29 13.71
C SER A 186 1.09 -5.62 14.48
N SER A 187 0.13 -5.99 15.34
CA SER A 187 0.16 -7.23 16.12
C SER A 187 -0.44 -8.40 15.35
N VAL A 188 0.33 -9.48 15.17
CA VAL A 188 -0.16 -10.79 14.72
C VAL A 188 -1.02 -11.41 15.83
N THR A 189 -2.23 -10.89 15.99
CA THR A 189 -3.32 -11.54 16.71
C THR A 189 -4.60 -11.11 16.01
N ARG A 190 -5.05 -11.95 15.06
CA ARG A 190 -6.33 -11.82 14.35
C ARG A 190 -7.49 -11.84 15.36
N PRO A 191 -8.35 -10.82 15.45
CA PRO A 191 -9.78 -11.06 15.59
C PRO A 191 -10.39 -11.28 14.19
N PRO A 192 -11.50 -12.02 14.08
CA PRO A 192 -12.16 -12.22 12.80
C PRO A 192 -12.64 -10.86 12.26
N PHE A 193 -12.18 -10.49 11.07
CA PHE A 193 -12.79 -9.41 10.30
C PHE A 193 -14.26 -9.77 10.09
N PRO A 194 -15.24 -8.93 10.46
CA PRO A 194 -16.60 -9.12 10.01
C PRO A 194 -16.62 -8.80 8.51
N TYR A 195 -17.00 -9.81 7.72
CA TYR A 195 -17.30 -9.68 6.30
C TYR A 195 -18.44 -8.66 6.13
N TRP A 196 -18.36 -7.83 5.10
CA TRP A 196 -19.40 -6.87 4.78
C TRP A 196 -20.59 -7.61 4.14
N GLU A 197 -21.77 -7.49 4.74
CA GLU A 197 -23.04 -7.80 4.07
C GLU A 197 -23.68 -6.51 3.52
N PRO A 198 -24.16 -6.47 2.27
CA PRO A 198 -24.89 -5.34 1.74
C PRO A 198 -26.28 -5.25 2.39
N GLY A 199 -26.54 -4.18 3.15
CA GLY A 199 -27.90 -3.79 3.58
C GLY A 199 -28.16 -3.70 5.09
N GLY A 200 -27.21 -4.08 5.94
CA GLY A 200 -27.39 -4.00 7.41
C GLY A 200 -27.04 -2.62 7.98
N ARG A 201 -28.01 -1.88 8.54
CA ARG A 201 -27.73 -0.79 9.50
C ARG A 201 -27.18 -1.39 10.79
N GLY A 202 -25.89 -1.69 10.83
CA GLY A 202 -25.21 -2.22 12.00
C GLY A 202 -25.03 -1.13 13.07
N ASN A 203 -25.66 -1.31 14.22
CA ASN A 203 -25.53 -0.47 15.41
C ASN A 203 -24.18 -0.76 16.08
N TRP A 204 -23.17 0.10 15.90
CA TRP A 204 -21.86 -0.06 16.54
C TRP A 204 -21.91 0.57 17.94
N GLY A 205 -22.17 -0.29 18.93
CA GLY A 205 -22.28 0.08 20.33
C GLY A 205 -21.04 0.75 20.90
N THR A 206 -21.30 1.74 21.74
CA THR A 206 -20.42 2.36 22.74
C THR A 206 -19.64 1.31 23.55
N SER A 207 -18.37 1.08 23.22
CA SER A 207 -17.42 0.36 24.09
C SER A 207 -16.03 0.99 24.03
N CYS A 208 -15.96 2.30 24.28
CA CYS A 208 -14.70 3.02 24.49
C CYS A 208 -14.91 4.14 25.54
N LEU A 209 -15.50 3.79 26.69
CA LEU A 209 -15.51 4.62 27.89
C LEU A 209 -15.34 3.72 29.11
N THR A 210 -14.09 3.33 29.37
CA THR A 210 -13.48 3.08 30.70
C THR A 210 -11.98 3.00 30.52
#